data_AF-A0A925XE61-F1
#
_entry.id   AF-A0A925XE61-F1
#
_cell.length_a   1.000
_cell.length_b   1.000
_cell.length_c   1.000
_cell.angle_alpha   90.00
_cell.angle_beta   90.00
_cell.angle_gamma   90.00
#
_symmetry.space_group_name_H-M   'P 1'
#
loop_
_entity.id
_entity.type
_entity.pdbx_description
1 polymer ?
#
loop_
_entity_poly.entity_id
_entity_poly.type
_entity_poly.pdbx_seq_one_letter_code
_entity_poly.pdbx_strand_id
1 'polypeptide(L)'
;SLPIEVQFAPLSAMQATDFDKDGNLDLLVVGNDFSPETLTGRYDASIGTVLQGDGKGNFKVLPLNKTGFLVKGDAKTLTEITLGNGKKIFLITRNRDNLQAFEKNNKE
;
A
#
# COMPACT_ATOMS: atom_id res chain seq x y z
N SER A 1 7.44 1.10 -16.23
CA SER A 1 7.66 2.17 -15.23
C SER A 1 6.43 2.23 -14.34
N LEU A 2 6.57 2.56 -13.05
CA LEU A 2 5.40 2.76 -12.19
C LEU A 2 4.70 4.10 -12.52
N PRO A 3 3.42 4.27 -12.16
CA PRO A 3 2.73 5.56 -12.27
C PRO A 3 3.46 6.68 -11.52
N ILE A 4 3.27 7.92 -11.93
CA ILE A 4 3.98 9.07 -11.34
C ILE A 4 3.55 9.32 -9.89
N GLU A 5 2.30 8.99 -9.56
CA GLU A 5 1.68 9.21 -8.25
C GLU A 5 2.40 8.46 -7.13
N VAL A 6 2.97 7.28 -7.43
CA VAL A 6 3.73 6.49 -6.45
C VAL A 6 5.22 6.83 -6.42
N GLN A 7 5.64 7.88 -7.13
CA GLN A 7 7.03 8.35 -7.18
C GLN A 7 7.23 9.68 -6.43
N PHE A 8 6.17 10.29 -5.88
CA PHE A 8 6.26 11.55 -5.15
C PHE A 8 6.91 11.46 -3.77
N ALA A 9 6.94 10.26 -3.18
CA ALA A 9 7.61 9.97 -1.93
C ALA A 9 8.21 8.56 -1.98
N PRO A 10 9.24 8.26 -1.15
CA PRO A 10 9.82 6.93 -1.09
C PRO A 10 8.78 5.85 -0.77
N LEU A 11 8.92 4.70 -1.43
CA LEU A 11 8.22 3.47 -1.09
C LEU A 11 9.11 2.64 -0.17
N SER A 12 8.55 2.19 0.95
CA SER A 12 9.27 1.35 1.92
C SER A 12 8.90 -0.12 1.78
N ALA A 13 7.69 -0.44 1.30
CA ALA A 13 7.26 -1.82 1.08
C ALA A 13 6.20 -1.95 -0.01
N MET A 14 6.14 -3.14 -0.60
CA MET A 14 5.23 -3.52 -1.67
C MET A 14 4.76 -4.96 -1.45
N GLN A 15 3.48 -5.21 -1.65
CA GLN A 15 2.88 -6.54 -1.62
C GLN A 15 2.13 -6.79 -2.93
N ALA A 16 2.57 -7.81 -3.66
CA ALA A 16 1.86 -8.31 -4.83
C ALA A 16 0.74 -9.26 -4.39
N THR A 17 -0.46 -9.08 -4.94
CA THR A 17 -1.63 -9.93 -4.68
C THR A 17 -2.66 -9.70 -5.80
N ASP A 18 -3.50 -10.67 -6.08
CA ASP A 18 -4.65 -10.49 -6.97
C ASP A 18 -5.75 -9.74 -6.19
N PHE A 19 -5.59 -8.42 -6.12
CA PHE A 19 -6.36 -7.57 -5.22
C PHE A 19 -7.77 -7.42 -5.70
N ASP A 20 -8.05 -7.34 -7.00
CA ASP A 20 -9.40 -7.21 -7.54
C ASP A 20 -10.05 -8.55 -7.95
N LYS A 21 -9.29 -9.65 -8.00
CA LYS A 21 -9.72 -11.01 -8.40
C LYS A 21 -9.94 -11.17 -9.91
N ASP A 22 -9.24 -10.40 -10.73
CA ASP A 22 -9.26 -10.54 -12.19
C ASP A 22 -8.23 -11.57 -12.71
N GLY A 23 -7.38 -12.11 -11.83
CA GLY A 23 -6.34 -13.09 -12.15
C GLY A 23 -4.98 -12.48 -12.50
N ASN A 24 -4.87 -11.15 -12.54
CA ASN A 24 -3.61 -10.43 -12.67
C ASN A 24 -3.08 -10.02 -11.29
N LEU A 25 -1.76 -9.83 -11.19
CA LEU A 25 -1.17 -9.33 -9.95
C LEU A 25 -1.30 -7.81 -9.87
N ASP A 26 -1.92 -7.35 -8.80
CA ASP A 26 -1.94 -5.97 -8.35
C ASP A 26 -0.83 -5.74 -7.31
N LEU A 27 -0.55 -4.46 -7.03
CA LEU A 27 0.40 -4.07 -5.99
C LEU A 27 -0.27 -3.18 -4.95
N LEU A 28 -0.11 -3.53 -3.68
CA LEU A 28 -0.32 -2.60 -2.58
C LEU A 28 1.05 -2.03 -2.21
N VAL A 29 1.17 -0.71 -2.14
CA VAL A 29 2.42 -0.02 -1.78
C VAL A 29 2.20 0.93 -0.61
N VAL A 30 3.21 1.00 0.25
CA VAL A 30 3.26 1.92 1.39
C VAL A 30 4.64 2.55 1.49
N GLY A 31 4.74 3.70 2.13
CA GLY A 31 6.01 4.36 2.34
C GLY A 31 5.91 5.54 3.28
N ASN A 32 6.45 6.67 2.82
CA ASN A 32 6.87 7.82 3.61
C ASN A 32 8.21 7.59 4.31
N ASP A 33 8.87 8.70 4.57
CA ASP A 33 10.05 8.74 5.43
C ASP A 33 10.08 10.05 6.20
N PHE A 34 10.05 9.93 7.53
CA PHE A 34 10.05 11.06 8.47
C PHE A 34 11.43 11.29 9.10
N SER A 35 12.44 10.57 8.61
CA SER A 35 13.85 10.68 9.02
C SER A 35 14.66 11.85 8.43
N PRO A 36 14.26 12.53 7.33
CA PRO A 36 15.05 13.64 6.79
C PRO A 36 15.26 14.80 7.78
N GLU A 37 16.22 15.67 7.47
CA GLU A 37 16.50 16.87 8.27
C GLU A 37 15.25 17.76 8.40
N THR A 38 15.16 18.49 9.53
CA THR A 38 14.01 19.36 9.81
C THR A 38 13.75 20.40 8.72
N LEU A 39 14.82 20.90 8.07
CA LEU A 39 14.69 21.88 6.98
C LEU A 39 14.12 21.25 5.69
N THR A 40 14.44 19.99 5.40
CA THR A 40 13.90 19.25 4.25
C THR A 40 12.43 18.91 4.43
N GLY A 41 12.00 18.73 5.69
CA GLY A 41 10.65 18.29 6.01
C GLY A 41 10.46 16.80 5.78
N ARG A 42 9.22 16.32 5.92
CA ARG A 42 8.88 14.90 5.79
C ARG A 42 8.55 14.57 4.34
N TYR A 43 8.94 13.39 3.88
CA TYR A 43 8.36 12.82 2.67
C TYR A 43 7.08 12.07 3.06
N ASP A 44 5.92 12.73 2.95
CA ASP A 44 4.64 12.25 3.50
C ASP A 44 3.52 12.06 2.47
N ALA A 45 3.85 12.03 1.18
CA ALA A 45 2.88 11.87 0.08
C ALA A 45 2.47 10.42 -0.20
N SER A 46 3.15 9.41 0.34
CA SER A 46 2.86 7.98 0.15
C SER A 46 1.94 7.47 1.25
N ILE A 47 0.63 7.70 1.10
CA ILE A 47 -0.39 7.40 2.12
C ILE A 47 -1.08 6.04 1.94
N GLY A 48 -0.41 5.09 1.27
CA GLY A 48 -1.00 3.82 0.86
C GLY A 48 -1.70 3.92 -0.50
N THR A 49 -1.26 3.09 -1.45
CA THR A 49 -1.80 3.07 -2.82
C THR A 49 -2.00 1.64 -3.29
N VAL A 50 -3.10 1.39 -4.00
CA VAL A 50 -3.31 0.14 -4.76
C VAL A 50 -3.10 0.43 -6.24
N LEU A 51 -2.28 -0.40 -6.87
CA LEU A 51 -1.95 -0.36 -8.29
C LEU A 51 -2.58 -1.57 -8.96
N GLN A 52 -3.58 -1.33 -9.79
CA GLN A 52 -4.24 -2.36 -10.59
C GLN A 52 -3.33 -2.77 -11.75
N GLY A 53 -2.98 -4.05 -11.83
CA GLY A 53 -2.14 -4.61 -12.89
C GLY A 53 -2.96 -5.04 -14.11
N ASP A 54 -2.37 -4.98 -15.29
CA ASP A 54 -2.99 -5.46 -16.54
C ASP A 54 -2.47 -6.83 -17.01
N GLY A 55 -1.65 -7.50 -16.18
CA GLY A 55 -0.96 -8.75 -16.50
C GLY A 55 0.22 -8.61 -17.47
N LYS A 56 0.47 -7.41 -18.01
CA LYS A 56 1.56 -7.09 -18.96
C LYS A 56 2.63 -6.21 -18.34
N GLY A 57 2.54 -5.96 -17.04
CA GLY A 57 3.46 -5.10 -16.29
C GLY A 57 3.09 -3.62 -16.33
N ASN A 58 1.92 -3.25 -16.87
CA ASN A 58 1.38 -1.91 -16.71
C ASN A 58 0.51 -1.84 -15.46
N PHE A 59 0.52 -0.67 -14.83
CA PHE A 59 -0.20 -0.43 -13.58
C PHE A 59 -1.01 0.85 -13.66
N LYS A 60 -2.21 0.81 -13.09
CA LYS A 60 -3.08 1.97 -12.92
C LYS A 60 -3.35 2.21 -11.44
N VAL A 61 -3.25 3.46 -11.01
CA VAL A 61 -3.58 3.84 -9.62
C VAL A 61 -5.08 3.71 -9.40
N LEU A 62 -5.49 2.95 -8.39
CA LEU A 62 -6.87 2.92 -7.93
C LEU A 62 -7.14 4.08 -6.97
N PRO A 63 -8.25 4.83 -7.15
CA PRO A 63 -8.60 5.92 -6.26
C PRO A 63 -8.77 5.48 -4.79
N LEU A 64 -8.28 6.28 -3.85
CA LEU A 64 -8.36 5.96 -2.41
C LEU A 64 -9.80 5.73 -1.92
N ASN A 65 -10.77 6.49 -2.45
CA ASN A 65 -12.18 6.32 -2.10
C ASN A 65 -12.79 4.99 -2.61
N LYS A 66 -12.13 4.31 -3.55
CA LYS A 66 -12.52 2.97 -4.02
C LYS A 66 -11.86 1.86 -3.19
N THR A 67 -10.62 2.08 -2.75
CA THR A 67 -9.83 1.03 -2.08
C THR A 67 -9.96 1.06 -0.56
N GLY A 68 -10.12 2.25 0.02
CA GLY A 68 -10.05 2.46 1.47
C GLY A 68 -8.66 2.20 2.08
N PHE A 69 -7.63 1.93 1.26
CA PHE A 69 -6.29 1.57 1.72
C PHE A 69 -5.49 2.80 2.15
N LEU A 70 -5.83 3.34 3.33
CA LEU A 70 -5.25 4.56 3.88
C LEU A 70 -4.22 4.27 4.98
N VAL A 71 -2.94 4.42 4.64
CA VAL A 71 -1.80 4.23 5.54
C VAL A 71 -1.08 5.56 5.72
N LYS A 72 -1.51 6.35 6.72
CA LYS A 72 -0.82 7.59 7.09
C LYS A 72 0.37 7.30 8.02
N GLY A 73 1.35 8.20 7.99
CA GLY A 73 2.53 8.11 8.86
C GLY A 73 3.71 7.44 8.19
N ASP A 74 4.74 7.11 8.96
CA ASP A 74 6.01 6.57 8.49
C ASP A 74 5.94 5.04 8.36
N ALA A 75 5.36 4.54 7.26
CA ALA A 75 5.17 3.11 7.05
C ALA A 75 6.47 2.41 6.61
N LYS A 76 6.77 1.27 7.25
CA LYS A 76 8.05 0.57 7.08
C LYS A 76 7.94 -0.80 6.41
N THR A 77 6.86 -1.54 6.66
CA THR A 77 6.69 -2.89 6.12
C THR A 77 5.22 -3.13 5.85
N LEU A 78 4.93 -3.91 4.83
CA LEU A 78 3.61 -4.39 4.43
C LEU A 78 3.73 -5.89 4.14
N THR A 79 2.84 -6.70 4.71
CA THR A 79 2.81 -8.14 4.47
C THR A 79 1.39 -8.67 4.46
N GLU A 80 1.11 -9.63 3.57
CA GLU A 80 -0.12 -10.41 3.58
C GLU A 80 0.04 -11.64 4.49
N ILE A 81 -0.91 -11.86 5.41
CA ILE A 81 -0.98 -13.08 6.21
C ILE A 81 -2.36 -13.74 6.06
N THR A 82 -2.38 -15.05 6.26
CA THR A 82 -3.63 -15.84 6.30
C THR A 82 -3.96 -16.19 7.75
N LEU A 83 -5.14 -15.77 8.20
CA LEU A 83 -5.66 -16.10 9.52
C LEU A 83 -6.13 -17.56 9.57
N GLY A 84 -6.30 -18.11 10.78
CA GLY A 84 -6.72 -19.50 10.98
C GLY A 84 -8.09 -19.85 10.37
N ASN A 85 -8.92 -18.86 10.06
CA ASN A 85 -10.19 -19.02 9.35
C ASN A 85 -10.07 -18.88 7.82
N GLY A 86 -8.85 -18.85 7.28
CA GLY A 86 -8.57 -18.72 5.84
C GLY A 86 -8.67 -17.28 5.31
N LYS A 87 -9.05 -16.29 6.12
CA LYS A 87 -9.10 -14.89 5.68
C LYS A 87 -7.69 -14.33 5.51
N LYS A 88 -7.47 -13.63 4.39
CA LYS A 88 -6.26 -12.85 4.16
C LYS A 88 -6.41 -11.46 4.74
N ILE A 89 -5.37 -11.01 5.46
CA ILE A 89 -5.27 -9.62 5.94
C ILE A 89 -3.90 -9.06 5.58
N PHE A 90 -3.83 -7.74 5.41
CA PHE A 90 -2.60 -7.02 5.20
C PHE A 90 -2.19 -6.35 6.51
N LEU A 91 -0.97 -6.62 6.97
CA LEU A 91 -0.37 -5.99 8.15
C LEU A 91 0.66 -4.95 7.73
N ILE A 92 0.62 -3.79 8.38
CA ILE A 92 1.50 -2.67 8.11
C ILE A 92 2.12 -2.17 9.41
N THR A 93 3.44 -2.16 9.47
CA THR A 93 4.18 -1.55 10.58
C THR A 93 4.47 -0.10 10.27
N ARG A 94 4.33 0.77 11.29
CA ARG A 94 4.61 2.19 11.18
C ARG A 94 5.58 2.59 12.29
N ASN A 95 6.60 3.37 11.95
CA ASN A 95 7.60 3.80 12.92
C ASN A 95 6.95 4.65 14.01
N ARG A 96 7.13 4.25 15.28
CA ARG A 96 6.54 4.89 16.47
C ARG A 96 5.02 5.07 16.42
N ASP A 97 4.31 4.18 15.75
CA ASP A 97 2.85 4.18 15.68
C ASP A 97 2.33 2.74 15.74
N ASN A 98 1.02 2.57 15.88
CA ASN A 98 0.36 1.28 15.99
C ASN A 98 0.47 0.48 14.69
N LEU A 99 0.59 -0.85 14.84
CA LEU A 99 0.38 -1.81 13.76
C LEU A 99 -1.02 -1.61 13.17
N GLN A 100 -1.10 -1.49 11.86
CA GLN A 100 -2.37 -1.35 11.13
C GLN A 100 -2.68 -2.64 10.37
N ALA A 101 -3.95 -3.04 10.36
CA ALA A 101 -4.41 -4.21 9.64
C ALA A 101 -5.57 -3.86 8.69
N PHE A 102 -5.54 -4.39 7.47
CA PHE A 102 -6.62 -4.27 6.51
C PHE A 102 -7.15 -5.64 6.10
N GLU A 103 -8.47 -5.75 5.99
CA GLU A 103 -9.16 -6.86 5.35
C GLU A 103 -9.86 -6.32 4.10
N LYS A 104 -9.80 -7.08 2.99
CA LYS A 104 -10.58 -6.73 1.80
C LYS A 104 -12.07 -6.99 2.08
N ASN A 105 -12.88 -5.95 2.09
CA ASN A 105 -14.33 -6.08 2.17
C ASN A 105 -14.87 -6.54 0.81
N ASN A 106 -15.61 -7.66 0.79
CA ASN A 106 -16.29 -8.17 -0.42
C ASN A 106 -17.64 -7.49 -0.69
N LYS A 107 -17.88 -6.27 -0.17
CA LYS A 107 -19.16 -5.59 -0.45
C LYS A 107 -19.05 -4.92 -1.82
N GLU A 108 -19.97 -5.33 -2.71
CA GLU A 108 -20.22 -4.79 -4.04
C GLU A 108 -20.43 -3.26 -4.04
#